data_AF-A0A2N0QJ27-F1
#
_entry.id   AF-A0A2N0QJ27-F1
#
_cell.length_a   1.000
_cell.length_b   1.000
_cell.length_c   1.000
_cell.angle_alpha   90.00
_cell.angle_beta   90.00
_cell.angle_gamma   90.00
#
_symmetry.space_group_name_H-M   'P 1'
#
loop_
_entity.id
_entity.type
_entity.pdbx_description
1 polymer ?
#
loop_
_entity_poly.entity_id
_entity_poly.type
_entity_poly.pdbx_seq_one_letter_code
_entity_poly.pdbx_strand_id
1 'polypeptide(L)'
;MQTLQSRAIRRLMGDHHIALTGTPIENRLSELWAIFFFIHKGYLGSFGKFQEQYILPIERDESDRHKEILRMKIRPFLLRRTKNDPDLQLNLPDKLEAKKYCPLTSEQAALYEGYIQDTLVGLESLSGFEKKGRILQMLSKLKQLCNHPALYLKEPFEDATVMMERSVKLKSIVELASEIVENGEQCLIFTQYIGMGHLLQHCFSELLDVDVPFLTG
;
A
#
# COMPACT_ATOMS: atom_id res chain seq x y z
N MET A 1 6.47 -16.76 -6.35
CA MET A 1 5.26 -17.33 -6.97
C MET A 1 5.07 -18.82 -6.59
N GLN A 2 5.12 -19.09 -5.29
CA GLN A 2 5.09 -20.44 -4.71
C GLN A 2 4.36 -20.44 -3.36
N THR A 3 3.35 -19.57 -3.19
CA THR A 3 2.59 -19.58 -1.94
C THR A 3 1.86 -20.92 -1.82
N LEU A 4 1.69 -21.41 -0.59
CA LEU A 4 0.92 -22.62 -0.31
C LEU A 4 -0.49 -22.51 -0.90
N GLN A 5 -1.10 -21.33 -0.80
CA GLN A 5 -2.38 -21.00 -1.42
C GLN A 5 -2.36 -21.20 -2.95
N SER A 6 -1.38 -20.64 -3.67
CA SER A 6 -1.31 -20.81 -5.13
C SER A 6 -1.11 -22.27 -5.52
N ARG A 7 -0.31 -23.04 -4.78
CA ARG A 7 -0.13 -24.48 -5.02
C ARG A 7 -1.41 -25.28 -4.78
N ALA A 8 -2.16 -24.94 -3.74
CA ALA A 8 -3.42 -25.60 -3.40
C ALA A 8 -4.51 -25.31 -4.44
N ILE A 9 -4.70 -24.03 -4.79
CA ILE A 9 -5.71 -23.59 -5.78
C ILE A 9 -5.49 -24.27 -7.14
N ARG A 10 -4.23 -24.44 -7.56
CA ARG A 10 -3.85 -25.11 -8.83
C ARG A 10 -4.19 -26.61 -8.89
N ARG A 11 -4.53 -27.23 -7.76
CA ARG A 11 -4.94 -28.64 -7.68
C ARG A 11 -6.45 -28.81 -7.63
N LEU A 12 -7.20 -27.71 -7.47
CA LEU A 12 -8.65 -27.76 -7.52
C LEU A 12 -9.08 -28.14 -8.94
N MET A 13 -10.04 -29.04 -9.02
CA MET A 13 -10.67 -29.46 -10.26
C MET A 13 -12.04 -28.80 -10.34
N GLY A 14 -12.33 -28.17 -11.47
CA GLY A 14 -13.63 -27.56 -11.75
C GLY A 14 -13.81 -27.40 -13.25
N ASP A 15 -15.07 -27.44 -13.69
CA ASP A 15 -15.42 -27.28 -15.11
C ASP A 15 -15.24 -25.81 -15.56
N HIS A 16 -15.39 -24.88 -14.61
CA HIS A 16 -15.24 -23.44 -14.83
C HIS A 16 -14.32 -22.83 -13.77
N HIS A 17 -13.44 -21.95 -14.22
CA HIS A 17 -12.53 -21.21 -13.36
C HIS A 17 -12.73 -19.71 -13.59
N ILE A 18 -13.10 -19.00 -12.54
CA ILE A 18 -13.31 -17.54 -12.55
C ILE A 18 -12.38 -16.93 -11.52
N ALA A 19 -11.67 -15.87 -11.90
CA ALA A 19 -10.84 -15.08 -11.01
C ALA A 19 -11.44 -13.67 -10.87
N LEU A 20 -11.77 -13.28 -9.64
CA LEU A 20 -12.22 -11.93 -9.30
C LEU A 20 -11.04 -11.17 -8.68
N THR A 21 -10.76 -9.98 -9.20
CA THR A 21 -9.69 -9.11 -8.69
C THR A 21 -10.16 -7.66 -8.66
N GLY A 22 -9.87 -6.96 -7.56
CA GLY A 22 -10.25 -5.56 -7.36
C GLY A 22 -9.35 -4.58 -8.12
N THR A 23 -8.09 -4.94 -8.33
CA THR A 23 -7.17 -4.21 -9.19
C THR A 23 -6.87 -5.06 -10.43
N PRO A 24 -6.94 -4.48 -11.63
CA PRO A 24 -6.75 -5.23 -12.86
C PRO A 24 -5.27 -5.50 -13.05
N ILE A 25 -4.78 -6.62 -12.50
CA ILE A 25 -3.47 -7.21 -12.85
C ILE A 25 -2.35 -6.15 -12.79
N GLU A 26 -2.32 -5.35 -11.72
CA GLU A 26 -1.70 -4.02 -11.82
C GLU A 26 -0.26 -3.93 -11.27
N ASN A 27 0.25 -4.95 -10.57
CA ASN A 27 1.55 -4.80 -9.89
C ASN A 27 2.70 -5.60 -10.51
N ARG A 28 2.46 -6.82 -11.00
CA ARG A 28 3.52 -7.70 -11.55
C ARG A 28 2.96 -8.60 -12.65
N LEU A 29 3.63 -8.70 -13.79
CA LEU A 29 3.27 -9.66 -14.85
C LEU A 29 3.34 -11.12 -14.36
N SER A 30 4.12 -11.36 -13.30
CA SER A 30 4.15 -12.63 -12.61
C SER A 30 2.77 -13.01 -12.02
N GLU A 31 2.02 -12.06 -11.45
CA GLU A 31 0.68 -12.32 -10.89
C GLU A 31 -0.33 -12.62 -12.00
N LEU A 32 -0.23 -11.91 -13.14
CA LEU A 32 -1.00 -12.22 -14.34
C LEU A 32 -0.85 -13.69 -14.74
N TRP A 33 0.40 -14.16 -14.85
CA TRP A 33 0.66 -15.55 -15.22
C TRP A 33 0.07 -16.52 -14.21
N ALA A 34 0.14 -16.22 -12.91
CA ALA A 34 -0.42 -17.06 -11.87
C ALA A 34 -1.96 -17.18 -11.97
N ILE A 35 -2.65 -16.08 -12.28
CA ILE A 35 -4.10 -16.07 -12.52
C ILE A 35 -4.43 -16.92 -13.76
N PHE A 36 -3.73 -16.69 -14.88
CA PHE A 36 -3.95 -17.44 -16.13
C PHE A 36 -3.61 -18.92 -16.00
N PHE A 37 -2.63 -19.27 -15.18
CA PHE A 37 -2.35 -20.67 -14.89
C PHE A 37 -3.53 -21.37 -14.18
N PHE A 38 -4.29 -20.65 -13.35
CA PHE A 38 -5.52 -21.17 -12.73
C PHE A 38 -6.70 -21.18 -13.69
N ILE A 39 -7.01 -20.06 -14.35
CA ILE A 39 -8.21 -19.96 -15.20
C ILE A 39 -8.12 -20.75 -16.50
N HIS A 40 -6.92 -20.85 -17.08
CA HIS A 40 -6.67 -21.57 -18.32
C HIS A 40 -5.25 -22.14 -18.36
N LYS A 41 -5.06 -23.24 -17.64
CA LYS A 41 -3.76 -23.91 -17.48
C LYS A 41 -3.10 -24.18 -18.84
N GLY A 42 -1.85 -23.73 -18.98
CA GLY A 42 -1.03 -23.92 -20.19
C GLY A 42 -1.16 -22.83 -21.25
N TYR A 43 -2.17 -21.97 -21.22
CA TYR A 43 -2.43 -20.94 -22.24
C TYR A 43 -1.26 -19.96 -22.45
N LEU A 44 -0.62 -19.55 -21.36
CA LEU A 44 0.56 -18.68 -21.37
C LEU A 44 1.90 -19.45 -21.29
N GLY A 45 1.88 -20.77 -21.44
CA GLY A 45 3.06 -21.62 -21.34
C GLY A 45 3.61 -21.73 -19.91
N SER A 46 4.83 -22.25 -19.80
CA SER A 46 5.54 -22.33 -18.52
C SER A 46 5.93 -20.94 -18.03
N PHE A 47 6.14 -20.79 -16.71
CA PHE A 47 6.55 -19.51 -16.13
C PHE A 47 7.88 -19.01 -16.73
N GLY A 48 8.86 -19.91 -16.95
CA GLY A 48 10.14 -19.54 -17.57
C GLY A 48 9.97 -18.94 -18.97
N LYS A 49 9.17 -19.58 -19.84
CA LYS A 49 8.88 -19.05 -21.17
C LYS A 49 8.13 -17.73 -21.10
N PHE A 50 7.18 -17.60 -20.19
CA PHE A 50 6.46 -16.36 -19.99
C PHE A 50 7.39 -15.23 -19.50
N GLN A 51 8.35 -15.56 -18.64
CA GLN A 51 9.34 -14.62 -18.14
C GLN A 51 10.25 -14.11 -19.26
N GLU A 52 10.78 -15.00 -20.10
CA GLU A 52 11.62 -14.66 -21.25
C GLU A 52 10.86 -13.89 -22.33
N GLN A 53 9.62 -14.29 -22.63
CA GLN A 53 8.84 -13.73 -23.73
C GLN A 53 8.13 -12.42 -23.39
N TYR A 54 7.76 -12.21 -22.12
CA TYR A 54 6.95 -11.07 -21.71
C TYR A 54 7.52 -10.29 -20.54
N ILE A 55 7.88 -10.94 -19.43
CA ILE A 55 8.32 -10.21 -18.23
C ILE A 55 9.59 -9.41 -18.50
N LEU A 56 10.66 -10.06 -18.98
CA LEU A 56 11.93 -9.38 -19.23
C LEU A 56 11.78 -8.30 -20.31
N PRO A 57 11.18 -8.56 -21.49
CA PRO A 57 11.02 -7.51 -22.50
C PRO A 57 10.16 -6.33 -22.05
N ILE A 58 9.14 -6.54 -21.23
CA ILE A 58 8.21 -5.48 -20.81
C ILE A 58 8.75 -4.70 -19.60
N GLU A 59 9.25 -5.38 -18.57
CA GLU A 59 9.67 -4.74 -17.31
C GLU A 59 11.12 -4.25 -17.36
N ARG A 60 12.02 -4.90 -18.12
CA ARG A 60 13.44 -4.51 -18.24
C ARG A 60 13.71 -3.68 -19.48
N ASP A 61 13.20 -4.12 -20.62
CA ASP A 61 13.50 -3.51 -21.93
C ASP A 61 12.39 -2.54 -22.40
N GLU A 62 11.37 -2.29 -21.55
CA GLU A 62 10.26 -1.36 -21.78
C GLU A 62 9.55 -1.55 -23.13
N SER A 63 9.45 -2.79 -23.60
CA SER A 63 8.96 -3.11 -24.94
C SER A 63 7.43 -3.05 -25.05
N ASP A 64 6.92 -1.95 -25.61
CA ASP A 64 5.49 -1.78 -25.91
C ASP A 64 4.93 -2.85 -26.87
N ARG A 65 5.76 -3.35 -27.79
CA ARG A 65 5.37 -4.43 -28.70
C ARG A 65 4.97 -5.69 -27.94
N HIS A 66 5.79 -6.14 -26.98
CA HIS A 66 5.50 -7.34 -26.20
C HIS A 66 4.29 -7.13 -25.28
N LYS A 67 4.14 -5.91 -24.76
CA LYS A 67 2.98 -5.49 -23.97
C LYS A 67 1.68 -5.59 -24.76
N GLU A 68 1.66 -5.09 -25.99
CA GLU A 68 0.45 -5.15 -26.85
C GLU A 68 0.13 -6.59 -27.28
N ILE A 69 1.15 -7.39 -27.64
CA ILE A 69 0.96 -8.82 -27.94
C ILE A 69 0.31 -9.54 -26.74
N LEU A 70 0.83 -9.32 -25.54
CA LEU A 70 0.27 -9.91 -24.33
C LEU A 70 -1.16 -9.43 -24.08
N ARG A 71 -1.41 -8.13 -24.24
CA ARG A 71 -2.73 -7.51 -24.07
C ARG A 71 -3.76 -8.12 -25.00
N MET A 72 -3.47 -8.24 -26.28
CA MET A 72 -4.36 -8.89 -27.27
C MET A 72 -4.65 -10.34 -26.90
N LYS A 73 -3.65 -11.06 -26.40
CA LYS A 73 -3.78 -12.47 -26.00
C LYS A 73 -4.67 -12.65 -24.79
N ILE A 74 -4.60 -11.77 -23.79
CA ILE A 74 -5.39 -11.90 -22.55
C ILE A 74 -6.78 -11.28 -22.62
N ARG A 75 -6.98 -10.28 -23.50
CA ARG A 75 -8.23 -9.49 -23.60
C ARG A 75 -9.51 -10.33 -23.69
N PRO A 76 -9.59 -11.46 -24.44
CA PRO A 76 -10.81 -12.26 -24.53
C PRO A 76 -11.26 -12.88 -23.20
N PHE A 77 -10.37 -13.00 -22.22
CA PHE A 77 -10.64 -13.61 -20.90
C PHE A 77 -10.87 -12.56 -19.81
N LEU A 78 -10.84 -11.27 -20.15
CA LEU A 78 -10.93 -10.18 -19.20
C LEU A 78 -12.22 -9.40 -19.40
N LEU A 79 -13.07 -9.42 -18.37
CA LEU A 79 -14.17 -8.48 -18.23
C LEU A 79 -13.78 -7.42 -17.19
N ARG A 80 -13.52 -6.19 -17.65
CA ARG A 80 -13.23 -5.04 -16.80
C ARG A 80 -14.21 -3.93 -17.14
N ARG A 81 -14.99 -3.51 -16.15
CA ARG A 81 -15.80 -2.29 -16.20
C ARG A 81 -15.20 -1.25 -15.28
N THR A 82 -15.21 0.02 -15.66
CA THR A 82 -14.72 1.12 -14.84
C THR A 82 -15.90 1.91 -14.27
N LYS A 83 -15.69 2.71 -13.22
CA LYS A 83 -16.76 3.58 -12.68
C LYS A 83 -17.24 4.63 -13.70
N ASN A 84 -16.42 4.93 -14.70
CA ASN A 84 -16.71 5.87 -15.78
C ASN A 84 -17.25 5.16 -17.04
N ASP A 85 -17.54 3.86 -16.95
CA ASP A 85 -18.15 3.11 -18.04
C ASP A 85 -19.54 3.72 -18.33
N PRO A 86 -19.78 4.21 -19.57
CA PRO A 86 -21.04 4.87 -19.93
C PRO A 86 -22.27 4.00 -19.66
N ASP A 87 -22.12 2.67 -19.73
CA ASP A 87 -23.20 1.71 -19.54
C ASP A 87 -23.57 1.50 -18.06
N LEU A 88 -22.76 2.03 -17.12
CA LEU A 88 -22.93 1.82 -15.68
C LEU A 88 -23.77 2.92 -14.99
N GLN A 89 -23.97 4.08 -15.63
CA GLN A 89 -24.81 5.23 -15.17
C GLN A 89 -24.91 5.40 -13.64
N LEU A 90 -23.78 5.34 -12.94
CA LEU A 90 -23.78 5.28 -11.47
C LEU A 90 -24.11 6.63 -10.79
N ASN A 91 -24.22 7.73 -11.56
CA ASN A 91 -24.46 9.10 -11.07
C ASN A 91 -23.62 9.46 -9.82
N LEU A 92 -22.38 8.95 -9.74
CA LEU A 92 -21.49 9.23 -8.63
C LEU A 92 -20.85 10.61 -8.82
N PRO A 93 -20.68 11.40 -7.75
CA PRO A 93 -19.93 12.64 -7.83
C PRO A 93 -18.47 12.38 -8.19
N ASP A 94 -17.82 13.38 -8.79
CA ASP A 94 -16.41 13.30 -9.12
C ASP A 94 -15.56 13.15 -7.85
N LYS A 95 -14.56 12.26 -7.92
CA LYS A 95 -13.59 12.09 -6.83
C LYS A 95 -12.60 13.25 -6.84
N LEU A 96 -12.62 14.06 -5.78
CA LEU A 96 -11.63 15.10 -5.56
C LEU A 96 -10.41 14.54 -4.84
N GLU A 97 -9.21 14.82 -5.35
CA GLU A 97 -7.93 14.45 -4.73
C GLU A 97 -7.14 15.69 -4.37
N ALA A 98 -6.76 15.83 -3.09
CA ALA A 98 -5.93 16.91 -2.60
C ALA A 98 -4.75 16.36 -1.80
N LYS A 99 -3.59 17.02 -1.92
CA LYS A 99 -2.38 16.69 -1.17
C LYS A 99 -2.13 17.76 -0.11
N LYS A 100 -2.11 17.37 1.17
CA LYS A 100 -1.71 18.23 2.29
C LYS A 100 -0.26 17.91 2.67
N TYR A 101 0.63 18.87 2.45
CA TYR A 101 2.04 18.75 2.81
C TYR A 101 2.21 19.09 4.30
N CYS A 102 2.81 18.16 5.06
CA CYS A 102 3.06 18.32 6.49
C CYS A 102 4.58 18.39 6.72
N PRO A 103 5.15 19.53 7.11
CA PRO A 103 6.56 19.59 7.49
C PRO A 103 6.82 18.75 8.75
N LEU A 104 8.05 18.27 8.91
CA LEU A 104 8.50 17.63 10.15
C LEU A 104 8.63 18.68 11.25
N THR A 105 8.31 18.29 12.49
CA THR A 105 8.71 19.08 13.67
C THR A 105 10.23 19.06 13.86
N SER A 106 10.78 19.99 14.63
CA SER A 106 12.21 20.01 14.95
C SER A 106 12.69 18.70 15.59
N GLU A 107 11.85 18.12 16.47
CA GLU A 107 12.10 16.81 17.08
C GLU A 107 12.19 15.71 16.00
N GLN A 108 11.18 15.64 15.12
CA GLN A 108 11.16 14.66 14.04
C GLN A 108 12.35 14.83 13.11
N ALA A 109 12.71 16.06 12.74
CA ALA A 109 13.84 16.34 11.85
C ALA A 109 15.18 15.87 12.47
N ALA A 110 15.43 16.20 13.73
CA ALA A 110 16.64 15.77 14.43
C ALA A 110 16.75 14.24 14.52
N LEU A 111 15.65 13.57 14.89
CA LEU A 111 15.60 12.10 14.94
C LEU A 111 15.79 11.48 13.54
N TYR A 112 15.24 12.12 12.51
CA TYR A 112 15.29 11.64 11.13
C TYR A 112 16.72 11.69 10.58
N GLU A 113 17.39 12.83 10.75
CA GLU A 113 18.78 13.04 10.32
C GLU A 113 19.73 12.12 11.07
N GLY A 114 19.63 12.06 12.40
CA GLY A 114 20.47 11.20 13.23
C GLY A 114 20.34 9.73 12.85
N TYR A 115 19.11 9.24 12.65
CA TYR A 115 18.87 7.85 12.28
C TYR A 115 19.39 7.49 10.88
N ILE A 116 19.34 8.43 9.92
CA ILE A 116 19.96 8.24 8.60
C ILE A 116 21.47 8.13 8.75
N GLN A 117 22.10 9.06 9.45
CA GLN A 117 23.55 9.09 9.62
C GLN A 117 24.05 7.80 10.28
N ASP A 118 23.44 7.39 11.38
CA ASP A 118 23.77 6.15 12.09
C ASP A 118 23.62 4.91 11.20
N THR A 119 22.56 4.89 10.38
CA THR A 119 22.33 3.77 9.48
C THR A 119 23.40 3.72 8.40
N LEU A 120 23.73 4.85 7.76
CA LEU A 120 24.70 4.93 6.67
C LEU A 120 26.10 4.49 7.12
N VAL A 121 26.54 4.93 8.30
CA VAL A 121 27.82 4.49 8.90
C VAL A 121 27.86 2.96 9.05
N GLY A 122 26.75 2.37 9.51
CA GLY A 122 26.64 0.91 9.67
C GLY A 122 26.53 0.12 8.36
N LEU A 123 26.32 0.77 7.21
CA LEU A 123 26.19 0.05 5.94
C LEU A 123 27.54 -0.35 5.34
N GLU A 124 28.62 0.37 5.61
CA GLU A 124 29.89 0.20 4.89
C GLU A 124 30.47 -1.22 5.02
N SER A 125 30.28 -1.85 6.18
CA SER A 125 30.77 -3.19 6.53
C SER A 125 29.88 -4.36 6.08
N LEU A 126 28.72 -4.10 5.50
CA LEU A 126 27.72 -5.13 5.21
C LEU A 126 27.79 -5.68 3.77
N SER A 127 27.39 -6.94 3.60
CA SER A 127 27.20 -7.54 2.26
C SER A 127 26.00 -6.92 1.52
N GLY A 128 25.90 -7.15 0.20
CA GLY A 128 24.83 -6.56 -0.62
C GLY A 128 23.41 -6.97 -0.20
N PHE A 129 23.22 -8.17 0.36
CA PHE A 129 21.91 -8.62 0.85
C PHE A 129 21.57 -7.97 2.20
N GLU A 130 22.53 -7.93 3.12
CA GLU A 130 22.36 -7.30 4.44
C GLU A 130 22.11 -5.80 4.32
N LYS A 131 22.82 -5.11 3.40
CA LYS A 131 22.59 -3.70 3.05
C LYS A 131 21.14 -3.44 2.66
N LYS A 132 20.59 -4.26 1.76
CA LYS A 132 19.18 -4.13 1.34
C LYS A 132 18.22 -4.31 2.52
N GLY A 133 18.44 -5.33 3.35
CA GLY A 133 17.63 -5.56 4.55
C GLY A 133 17.66 -4.37 5.51
N ARG A 134 18.85 -3.80 5.74
CA ARG A 134 19.05 -2.66 6.64
C ARG A 134 18.40 -1.38 6.11
N ILE A 135 18.50 -1.11 4.81
CA ILE A 135 17.82 0.03 4.16
C ILE A 135 16.30 -0.11 4.28
N LEU A 136 15.75 -1.31 4.04
CA LEU A 136 14.31 -1.53 4.19
C LEU A 136 13.83 -1.33 5.62
N GLN A 137 14.62 -1.77 6.61
CA GLN A 137 14.34 -1.51 8.02
C GLN A 137 14.36 0.00 8.32
N MET A 138 15.37 0.71 7.80
CA MET A 138 15.51 2.15 7.96
C MET A 138 14.29 2.89 7.40
N LEU A 139 13.90 2.61 6.14
CA LEU A 139 12.73 3.21 5.51
C LEU A 139 11.44 2.96 6.32
N SER A 140 11.27 1.75 6.87
CA SER A 140 10.11 1.44 7.72
C SER A 140 10.10 2.23 9.03
N LYS A 141 11.27 2.51 9.61
CA LYS A 141 11.42 3.30 10.83
C LYS A 141 11.22 4.80 10.57
N LEU A 142 11.80 5.32 9.49
CA LEU A 142 11.59 6.70 9.05
C LEU A 142 10.12 6.98 8.76
N LYS A 143 9.40 6.06 8.09
CA LYS A 143 7.95 6.17 7.89
C LYS A 143 7.15 6.25 9.21
N GLN A 144 7.54 5.48 10.22
CA GLN A 144 6.92 5.57 11.56
C GLN A 144 7.22 6.93 12.21
N LEU A 145 8.47 7.40 12.14
CA LEU A 145 8.87 8.71 12.65
C LEU A 145 8.10 9.86 11.99
N CYS A 146 7.95 9.83 10.66
CA CYS A 146 7.15 10.80 9.92
C CYS A 146 5.66 10.77 10.28
N ASN A 147 5.15 9.63 10.75
CA ASN A 147 3.79 9.57 11.30
C ASN A 147 3.76 10.24 12.68
N HIS A 148 4.60 9.78 13.61
CA HIS A 148 4.74 10.37 14.94
C HIS A 148 6.01 9.86 15.65
N PRO A 149 6.76 10.68 16.39
CA PRO A 149 8.00 10.27 17.09
C PRO A 149 7.76 9.14 18.11
N ALA A 150 6.68 9.17 18.89
CA ALA A 150 6.34 8.08 19.81
C ALA A 150 6.25 6.69 19.14
N LEU A 151 5.85 6.60 17.86
CA LEU A 151 5.83 5.31 17.13
C LEU A 151 7.22 4.79 16.82
N TYR A 152 8.17 5.71 16.60
CA TYR A 152 9.57 5.40 16.38
C TYR A 152 10.28 5.04 17.70
N LEU A 153 10.09 5.89 18.72
CA LEU A 153 10.71 5.78 20.05
C LEU A 153 10.09 4.68 20.93
N LYS A 154 8.88 4.21 20.59
CA LYS A 154 8.10 3.24 21.37
C LYS A 154 7.71 3.76 22.75
N GLU A 155 7.35 5.03 22.79
CA GLU A 155 6.83 5.71 23.97
C GLU A 155 5.33 5.43 24.15
N PRO A 156 4.82 5.45 25.40
CA PRO A 156 3.39 5.47 25.64
C PRO A 156 2.77 6.75 25.05
N PHE A 157 1.45 6.73 24.85
CA PHE A 157 0.73 7.92 24.40
C PHE A 157 0.41 8.81 25.60
N GLU A 158 0.81 10.07 25.49
CA GLU A 158 0.46 11.14 26.42
C GLU A 158 -0.87 11.77 25.99
N ASP A 159 -1.28 12.85 26.66
CA ASP A 159 -2.48 13.62 26.32
C ASP A 159 -2.49 14.02 24.84
N ALA A 160 -3.67 14.01 24.21
CA ALA A 160 -3.84 14.23 22.79
C ALA A 160 -3.19 15.54 22.31
N THR A 161 -3.27 16.59 23.13
CA THR A 161 -2.66 17.90 22.85
C THR A 161 -1.13 17.79 22.73
N VAL A 162 -0.47 17.09 23.66
CA VAL A 162 0.98 16.86 23.65
C VAL A 162 1.38 16.05 22.42
N MET A 163 0.62 15.01 22.11
CA MET A 163 0.88 14.17 20.93
C MET A 163 0.76 14.99 19.64
N MET A 164 -0.26 15.84 19.51
CA MET A 164 -0.45 16.69 18.33
C MET A 164 0.68 17.71 18.13
N GLU A 165 1.28 18.24 19.20
CA GLU A 165 2.41 19.17 19.10
C GLU A 165 3.66 18.53 18.52
N ARG A 166 3.85 17.22 18.76
CA ARG A 166 5.04 16.47 18.31
C ARG A 166 4.97 16.03 16.86
N SER A 167 3.80 16.10 16.19
CA SER A 167 3.63 15.75 14.78
C SER A 167 2.59 16.61 14.07
N VAL A 168 3.06 17.42 13.11
CA VAL A 168 2.19 18.23 12.24
C VAL A 168 1.20 17.37 11.46
N LYS A 169 1.59 16.15 11.09
CA LYS A 169 0.72 15.21 10.39
C LYS A 169 -0.43 14.73 11.27
N LEU A 170 -0.14 14.36 12.53
CA LEU A 170 -1.17 13.97 13.48
C LEU A 170 -2.15 15.13 13.71
N LYS A 171 -1.61 16.32 14.03
CA LYS A 171 -2.41 17.54 14.21
C LYS A 171 -3.32 17.81 13.00
N SER A 172 -2.76 17.76 11.79
CA SER A 172 -3.51 18.01 10.56
C SER A 172 -4.63 16.99 10.30
N ILE A 173 -4.44 15.73 10.70
CA ILE A 173 -5.47 14.68 10.56
C ILE A 173 -6.56 14.91 11.60
N VAL A 174 -6.19 15.22 12.84
CA VAL A 174 -7.14 15.45 13.91
C VAL A 174 -8.01 16.66 13.59
N GLU A 175 -7.42 17.80 13.25
CA GLU A 175 -8.17 19.01 12.88
C GLU A 175 -9.13 18.78 11.72
N LEU A 176 -8.68 18.11 10.65
CA LEU A 176 -9.53 17.82 9.49
C LEU A 176 -10.69 16.88 9.85
N ALA A 177 -10.42 15.85 10.66
CA ALA A 177 -11.45 14.92 11.09
C ALA A 177 -12.45 15.60 12.06
N SER A 178 -11.98 16.49 12.93
CA SER A 178 -12.85 17.30 13.79
C SER A 178 -13.83 18.13 12.98
N GLU A 179 -13.35 18.86 11.95
CA GLU A 179 -14.21 19.64 11.05
C GLU A 179 -15.26 18.77 10.35
N ILE A 180 -14.88 17.57 9.90
CA ILE A 180 -15.80 16.61 9.26
C ILE A 180 -16.88 16.15 10.25
N VAL A 181 -16.50 15.83 11.49
CA VAL A 181 -17.42 15.39 12.54
C VAL A 181 -18.38 16.52 12.93
N GLU A 182 -17.89 17.75 13.07
CA GLU A 182 -18.70 18.95 13.36
C GLU A 182 -19.74 19.22 12.26
N ASN A 183 -19.41 18.90 11.00
CA ASN A 183 -20.33 18.99 9.87
C ASN A 183 -21.31 17.79 9.77
N GLY A 184 -21.21 16.81 10.67
CA GLY A 184 -22.05 15.60 10.64
C GLY A 184 -21.70 14.65 9.49
N GLU A 185 -20.49 14.73 8.96
CA GLU A 185 -19.99 13.90 7.86
C GLU A 185 -19.17 12.71 8.38
N GLN A 186 -18.81 11.79 7.48
CA GLN A 186 -18.05 10.59 7.80
C GLN A 186 -16.69 10.59 7.11
N CYS A 187 -15.63 10.25 7.84
CA CYS A 187 -14.29 10.04 7.28
C CYS A 187 -13.80 8.61 7.46
N LEU A 188 -12.94 8.17 6.52
CA LEU A 188 -12.23 6.90 6.60
C LEU A 188 -10.72 7.17 6.49
N ILE A 189 -9.96 6.82 7.52
CA ILE A 189 -8.53 7.07 7.60
C ILE A 189 -7.76 5.76 7.42
N PHE A 190 -6.87 5.73 6.44
CA PHE A 190 -5.99 4.59 6.18
C PHE A 190 -4.58 4.86 6.70
N THR A 191 -4.01 3.88 7.40
CA THR A 191 -2.61 3.91 7.84
C THR A 191 -1.98 2.53 7.72
N GLN A 192 -0.68 2.50 7.39
CA GLN A 192 0.08 1.25 7.28
C GLN A 192 0.42 0.64 8.65
N TYR A 193 0.51 1.47 9.70
CA TYR A 193 1.04 1.05 11.00
C TYR A 193 -0.08 1.01 12.05
N ILE A 194 -0.28 -0.15 12.66
CA ILE A 194 -1.28 -0.37 13.71
C ILE A 194 -1.12 0.64 14.86
N GLY A 195 0.12 0.91 15.27
CA GLY A 195 0.40 1.90 16.32
C GLY A 195 -0.08 3.32 15.97
N MET A 196 -0.05 3.72 14.69
CA MET A 196 -0.61 5.01 14.27
C MET A 196 -2.14 5.01 14.36
N GLY A 197 -2.78 3.88 14.07
CA GLY A 197 -4.23 3.75 14.23
C GLY A 197 -4.65 3.84 15.70
N HIS A 198 -3.93 3.18 16.61
CA HIS A 198 -4.17 3.33 18.05
C HIS A 198 -3.92 4.76 18.54
N LEU A 199 -2.88 5.43 18.04
CA LEU A 199 -2.62 6.83 18.38
C LEU A 199 -3.76 7.75 17.93
N LEU A 200 -4.28 7.54 16.72
CA LEU A 200 -5.43 8.29 16.22
C LEU A 200 -6.68 8.02 17.06
N GLN A 201 -6.98 6.77 17.39
CA GLN A 201 -8.08 6.43 18.30
C GLN A 201 -7.93 7.13 19.64
N HIS A 202 -6.73 7.08 20.25
CA HIS A 202 -6.43 7.76 21.51
C HIS A 202 -6.76 9.25 21.43
N CYS A 203 -6.24 9.96 20.43
CA CYS A 203 -6.49 11.39 20.25
C CYS A 203 -7.96 11.71 20.00
N PHE A 204 -8.65 10.92 19.18
CA PHE A 204 -10.06 11.16 18.87
C PHE A 204 -10.98 10.87 20.04
N SER A 205 -10.76 9.79 20.79
CA SER A 205 -11.55 9.48 21.97
C SER A 205 -11.41 10.56 23.04
N GLU A 206 -10.22 11.13 23.20
CA GLU A 206 -9.97 12.20 24.17
C GLU A 206 -10.58 13.55 23.75
N LEU A 207 -10.56 13.88 22.45
CA LEU A 207 -10.93 15.21 21.95
C LEU A 207 -12.37 15.33 21.44
N LEU A 208 -12.94 14.26 20.89
CA LEU A 208 -14.19 14.31 20.14
C LEU A 208 -15.35 13.55 20.79
N ASP A 209 -15.12 12.83 21.89
CA ASP A 209 -16.13 11.98 22.56
C ASP A 209 -16.93 11.10 21.58
N VAL A 210 -16.24 10.62 20.53
CA VAL A 210 -16.81 9.73 19.52
C VAL A 210 -16.17 8.35 19.63
N ASP A 211 -16.98 7.31 19.39
CA ASP A 211 -16.45 5.98 19.12
C ASP A 211 -15.71 6.00 17.78
N VAL A 212 -14.47 5.52 17.77
CA VAL A 212 -13.64 5.42 16.57
C VAL A 212 -13.37 3.96 16.27
N PRO A 213 -14.22 3.29 15.47
CA PRO A 213 -14.01 1.91 15.08
C PRO A 213 -12.67 1.74 14.37
N PHE A 214 -11.84 0.81 14.85
CA PHE A 214 -10.55 0.51 14.24
C PHE A 214 -10.49 -0.93 13.77
N LEU A 215 -10.46 -1.09 12.45
CA LEU A 215 -10.31 -2.37 11.79
C LEU A 215 -8.83 -2.64 11.48
N THR A 216 -8.29 -3.70 12.07
CA THR A 216 -6.94 -4.21 11.78
C THR A 216 -6.99 -5.70 11.45
N GLY A 217 -5.99 -6.19 10.74
CA GLY A 217 -5.87 -7.60 10.33
C GLY A 217 -4.50 -8.17 10.65
#